data_AF-A0A3A8PKS9-F1
#
_entry.id   AF-A0A3A8PKS9-F1
#
_cell.length_a   1.000
_cell.length_b   1.000
_cell.length_c   1.000
_cell.angle_alpha   90.00
_cell.angle_beta   90.00
_cell.angle_gamma   90.00
#
_symmetry.space_group_name_H-M   'P 1'
#
loop_
_entity.id
_entity.type
_entity.pdbx_description
1 polymer ?
#
loop_
_entity_poly.entity_id
_entity_poly.type
_entity_poly.pdbx_seq_one_letter_code
_entity_poly.pdbx_strand_id
1 'polypeptide(L)'
;MVFVPYEFGSSLFQYIYPHIRLLGSLFLVGAAMTLVALMYPAWPAFVGWVGRAFLLVAFAIYWWVVSVLPVSPTGTILYLFLMVLFVMERRTLRRGQGLLLVFISSVTVCFGGLMAWAPQDFQRFAMAPLGPYLRLVGILFFMTGALLVVGLWRKHPLFCRLALGVQGLLFLNMAFAVAARAAWAGMGLYSVLSLACGLLATVRRWPTLSGVRWRLFRGMALASVLPIVGVGAVASYLAQKALEVELRAKAQQAVASETAWLEQTALIASSLLRVQGQDPGFIALVREGNREGMQARVALLENESGLFDAAWLLDDVGDTLVFSGRSVRAKANFAHRAYFQDALKGGAQVLLSRPFLGFLG
;
A
#
# COMPACT_ATOMS: atom_id res chain seq x y z
N MET A 1 -16.70 1.81 -0.44
CA MET A 1 -15.44 1.96 0.33
C MET A 1 -15.77 1.85 1.81
N VAL A 2 -15.99 0.62 2.30
CA VAL A 2 -16.03 0.36 3.74
C VAL A 2 -14.61 -0.04 4.11
N PHE A 3 -13.97 0.76 4.95
CA PHE A 3 -12.60 0.59 5.40
C PHE A 3 -12.46 -0.76 6.11
N VAL A 4 -11.81 -1.73 5.47
CA VAL A 4 -11.43 -2.98 6.14
C VAL A 4 -10.04 -2.76 6.75
N PRO A 5 -9.90 -2.80 8.07
CA PRO A 5 -8.67 -2.43 8.80
C PRO A 5 -7.50 -3.41 8.64
N TYR A 6 -7.50 -4.29 7.64
CA TYR A 6 -6.50 -5.35 7.49
C TYR A 6 -5.60 -5.20 6.24
N GLU A 7 -5.86 -4.24 5.34
CA GLU A 7 -5.01 -4.00 4.15
C GLU A 7 -3.88 -2.95 4.37
N PHE A 8 -3.60 -2.57 5.62
CA PHE A 8 -2.49 -1.66 5.98
C PHE A 8 -1.09 -2.19 5.61
N GLY A 9 -0.98 -3.47 5.22
CA GLY A 9 0.27 -4.09 4.77
C GLY A 9 0.63 -3.88 3.29
N SER A 10 -0.25 -3.31 2.46
CA SER A 10 0.06 -3.13 1.03
C SER A 10 0.80 -1.82 0.76
N SER A 11 1.90 -1.88 0.00
CA SER A 11 2.68 -0.70 -0.43
C SER A 11 1.83 0.35 -1.16
N LEU A 12 0.74 -0.08 -1.82
CA LEU A 12 -0.24 0.80 -2.46
C LEU A 12 -0.96 1.71 -1.45
N PHE A 13 -1.18 1.25 -0.23
CA PHE A 13 -1.86 2.03 0.80
C PHE A 13 -1.02 3.24 1.24
N GLN A 14 0.31 3.11 1.28
CA GLN A 14 1.21 4.22 1.64
C GLN A 14 1.05 5.41 0.69
N TYR A 15 0.86 5.16 -0.61
CA TYR A 15 0.64 6.22 -1.61
C TYR A 15 -0.74 6.86 -1.49
N ILE A 16 -1.78 6.08 -1.18
CA ILE A 16 -3.18 6.55 -1.13
C ILE A 16 -3.49 7.23 0.20
N TYR A 17 -2.85 6.82 1.29
CA TYR A 17 -3.18 7.24 2.65
C TYR A 17 -3.32 8.77 2.84
N PRO A 18 -2.43 9.63 2.30
CA PRO A 18 -2.57 11.08 2.45
C PRO A 18 -3.85 11.64 1.79
N HIS A 19 -4.36 10.95 0.77
CA HIS A 19 -5.45 11.40 -0.08
C HIS A 19 -6.78 10.74 0.28
N ILE A 20 -6.79 9.76 1.18
CA ILE A 20 -7.92 8.84 1.38
C ILE A 20 -9.18 9.54 1.90
N ARG A 21 -9.03 10.59 2.72
CA ARG A 21 -10.14 11.41 3.24
C ARG A 21 -10.79 12.24 2.13
N LEU A 22 -9.97 12.87 1.31
CA LEU A 22 -10.42 13.66 0.18
C LEU A 22 -11.08 12.75 -0.86
N LEU A 23 -10.48 11.60 -1.15
CA LEU A 23 -11.03 10.62 -2.08
C LEU A 23 -12.36 10.04 -1.61
N GLY A 24 -12.44 9.66 -0.33
CA GLY A 24 -13.64 9.12 0.29
C GLY A 24 -14.79 10.12 0.33
N SER A 25 -14.51 11.38 0.68
CA SER A 25 -15.52 12.45 0.70
C SER A 25 -16.02 12.83 -0.69
N LEU A 26 -15.12 13.02 -1.66
CA LEU A 26 -15.50 13.29 -3.05
C LEU A 26 -16.31 12.14 -3.65
N PHE A 27 -15.90 10.89 -3.40
CA PHE A 27 -16.63 9.72 -3.88
C PHE A 27 -18.01 9.62 -3.24
N LEU A 28 -18.13 9.83 -1.92
CA LEU A 28 -19.39 9.70 -1.20
C LEU A 28 -20.40 10.79 -1.57
N VAL A 29 -19.94 12.05 -1.63
CA VAL A 29 -20.76 13.19 -2.07
C VAL A 29 -21.14 13.02 -3.54
N GLY A 30 -20.20 12.62 -4.40
CA GLY A 30 -20.45 12.37 -5.81
C GLY A 30 -21.45 11.22 -6.05
N ALA A 31 -21.33 10.13 -5.31
CA ALA A 31 -22.25 8.99 -5.34
C ALA A 31 -23.64 9.38 -4.83
N ALA A 32 -23.75 10.11 -3.71
CA ALA A 32 -25.03 10.58 -3.20
C ALA A 32 -25.74 11.49 -4.21
N MET A 33 -25.00 12.44 -4.80
CA MET A 33 -25.53 13.39 -5.79
C MET A 33 -25.98 12.68 -7.08
N THR A 34 -25.24 11.68 -7.56
CA THR A 34 -25.65 10.90 -8.73
C THR A 34 -26.86 10.01 -8.44
N LEU A 35 -26.94 9.42 -7.25
CA LEU A 35 -28.06 8.60 -6.80
C LEU A 35 -29.35 9.46 -6.71
N VAL A 36 -29.25 10.67 -6.14
CA VAL A 36 -30.35 11.66 -6.11
C VAL A 36 -30.77 12.06 -7.53
N ALA A 37 -29.82 12.36 -8.42
CA ALA A 37 -30.11 12.75 -9.80
C ALA A 37 -30.77 11.62 -10.62
N LEU A 38 -30.42 10.36 -10.36
CA LEU A 38 -31.03 9.18 -10.99
C LEU A 38 -32.45 8.92 -10.48
N MET A 39 -32.72 9.20 -9.21
CA MET A 39 -34.02 8.91 -8.59
C MET A 39 -35.05 10.03 -8.81
N TYR A 40 -34.59 11.29 -8.91
CA TYR A 40 -35.40 12.47 -9.17
C TYR A 40 -35.04 13.15 -10.50
N PRO A 41 -35.53 12.63 -11.65
CA PRO A 41 -35.20 13.19 -12.96
C PRO A 41 -35.73 14.61 -13.21
N ALA A 42 -36.64 15.11 -12.36
CA ALA A 42 -37.15 16.47 -12.39
C ALA A 42 -36.25 17.49 -11.66
N TRP A 43 -35.22 17.02 -10.93
CA TRP A 43 -34.26 17.91 -10.28
C TRP A 43 -33.32 18.61 -11.27
N PRO A 44 -32.74 19.76 -10.90
CA PRO A 44 -31.85 20.52 -11.77
C PRO A 44 -30.73 19.63 -12.32
N ALA A 45 -30.56 19.62 -13.64
CA ALA A 45 -29.57 18.78 -14.30
C ALA A 45 -28.15 18.97 -13.74
N PHE A 46 -27.85 20.17 -13.22
CA PHE A 46 -26.58 20.52 -12.56
C PHE A 46 -26.23 19.58 -11.40
N VAL A 47 -27.19 19.09 -10.60
CA VAL A 47 -26.94 18.15 -9.50
C VAL A 47 -26.28 16.87 -10.02
N GLY A 48 -26.78 16.36 -11.15
CA GLY A 48 -26.18 15.21 -11.83
C GLY A 48 -24.82 15.52 -12.46
N TRP A 49 -24.56 16.75 -12.92
CA TRP A 49 -23.24 17.15 -13.42
C TRP A 49 -22.20 17.22 -12.31
N VAL A 50 -22.55 17.86 -11.19
CA VAL A 50 -21.67 18.01 -10.02
C VAL A 50 -21.35 16.66 -9.39
N GLY A 51 -22.35 15.79 -9.22
CA GLY A 51 -22.12 14.44 -8.69
C GLY A 51 -21.16 13.64 -9.57
N ARG A 52 -21.29 13.78 -10.89
CA ARG A 52 -20.38 13.15 -11.85
C ARG A 52 -18.98 13.75 -11.81
N ALA A 53 -18.85 15.07 -11.74
CA ALA A 53 -17.58 15.75 -11.63
C ALA A 53 -16.83 15.29 -10.37
N PHE A 54 -17.50 15.21 -9.22
CA PHE A 54 -16.90 14.71 -7.98
C PHE A 54 -16.43 13.26 -8.08
N LEU A 55 -17.21 12.37 -8.70
CA LEU A 55 -16.79 10.99 -8.95
C LEU A 55 -15.58 10.93 -9.90
N LEU A 56 -15.60 11.68 -11.00
CA LEU A 56 -14.48 11.73 -11.95
C LEU A 56 -13.21 12.26 -11.30
N VAL A 57 -13.31 13.31 -10.47
CA VAL A 57 -12.16 13.85 -9.73
C VAL A 57 -11.64 12.82 -8.73
N ALA A 58 -12.50 12.13 -7.99
CA ALA A 58 -12.09 11.07 -7.08
C ALA A 58 -11.38 9.92 -7.83
N PHE A 59 -11.91 9.49 -8.97
CA PHE A 59 -11.27 8.48 -9.82
C PHE A 59 -9.97 8.98 -10.46
N ALA A 60 -9.87 10.25 -10.85
CA ALA A 60 -8.66 10.85 -11.42
C ALA A 60 -7.52 10.87 -10.39
N ILE A 61 -7.83 11.30 -9.17
CA ILE A 61 -6.85 11.36 -8.08
C ILE A 61 -6.39 9.94 -7.73
N TYR A 62 -7.31 8.97 -7.65
CA TYR A 62 -6.94 7.58 -7.43
C TYR A 62 -6.07 7.04 -8.58
N TRP A 63 -6.46 7.29 -9.83
CA TRP A 63 -5.70 6.87 -11.01
C TRP A 63 -4.27 7.41 -10.98
N TRP A 64 -4.11 8.70 -10.72
CA TRP A 64 -2.81 9.35 -10.65
C TRP A 64 -1.92 8.75 -9.55
N VAL A 65 -2.47 8.58 -8.35
CA VAL A 65 -1.73 8.12 -7.17
C VAL A 65 -1.41 6.62 -7.21
N VAL A 66 -2.29 5.80 -7.79
CA VAL A 66 -2.21 4.33 -7.73
C VAL A 66 -1.69 3.70 -9.03
N SER A 67 -1.92 4.36 -10.16
CA SER A 67 -1.57 3.78 -11.47
C SER A 67 -0.37 4.46 -12.11
N VAL A 68 -0.27 5.79 -12.04
CA VAL A 68 0.80 6.55 -12.69
C VAL A 68 2.07 6.55 -11.84
N LEU A 69 1.97 6.88 -10.54
CA LEU A 69 3.10 6.91 -9.60
C LEU A 69 3.80 5.55 -9.44
N PRO A 70 3.09 4.40 -9.31
CA PRO A 70 3.71 3.08 -9.21
C PRO A 70 3.98 2.39 -10.56
N VAL A 71 3.66 3.04 -11.69
CA VAL A 71 3.78 2.49 -13.06
C VAL A 71 3.00 1.16 -13.23
N SER A 72 1.71 1.17 -12.89
CA SER A 72 0.83 0.01 -13.12
C SER A 72 0.10 0.12 -14.47
N PRO A 73 0.40 -0.74 -15.47
CA PRO A 73 -0.25 -0.68 -16.78
C PRO A 73 -1.74 -1.07 -16.71
N THR A 74 -2.11 -1.97 -15.80
CA THR A 74 -3.49 -2.44 -15.58
C THR A 74 -4.40 -1.35 -15.03
N GLY A 75 -3.92 -0.59 -14.04
CA GLY A 75 -4.65 0.55 -13.49
C GLY A 75 -4.87 1.64 -14.53
N THR A 76 -3.87 1.87 -15.39
CA THR A 76 -3.92 2.93 -16.40
C THR A 76 -5.01 2.72 -17.45
N ILE A 77 -5.14 1.49 -17.98
CA ILE A 77 -6.13 1.16 -18.99
C ILE A 77 -7.55 1.13 -18.40
N LEU A 78 -7.73 0.52 -17.22
CA LEU A 78 -9.04 0.37 -16.57
C LEU A 78 -9.66 1.73 -16.19
N TYR A 79 -8.84 2.65 -15.66
CA TYR A 79 -9.31 3.96 -15.20
C TYR A 79 -9.66 4.90 -16.35
N LEU A 80 -8.86 4.92 -17.42
CA LEU A 80 -9.20 5.64 -18.65
C LEU A 80 -10.53 5.15 -19.22
N PHE A 81 -10.74 3.82 -19.23
CA PHE A 81 -11.97 3.23 -19.72
C PHE A 81 -13.19 3.58 -18.84
N LEU A 82 -13.03 3.56 -17.52
CA LEU A 82 -14.04 4.01 -16.55
C LEU A 82 -14.42 5.48 -16.77
N MET A 83 -13.44 6.36 -16.95
CA MET A 83 -13.68 7.77 -17.23
C MET A 83 -14.48 7.97 -18.53
N VAL A 84 -14.09 7.29 -19.61
CA VAL A 84 -14.77 7.37 -20.91
C VAL A 84 -16.21 6.86 -20.81
N LEU A 85 -16.44 5.73 -20.16
CA LEU A 85 -17.78 5.15 -19.96
C LEU A 85 -18.68 6.06 -19.14
N PHE A 86 -18.13 6.68 -18.10
CA PHE A 86 -18.87 7.58 -17.22
C PHE A 86 -19.27 8.90 -17.92
N VAL A 87 -18.43 9.41 -18.83
CA VAL A 87 -18.77 10.54 -19.70
C VAL A 87 -19.80 10.13 -20.77
N MET A 88 -19.68 8.93 -21.34
CA MET A 88 -20.60 8.40 -22.35
C MET A 88 -21.99 8.07 -21.79
N GLU A 89 -22.12 7.94 -20.47
CA GLU A 89 -23.30 7.44 -19.75
C GLU A 89 -24.60 8.17 -20.15
N ARG A 90 -24.52 9.50 -20.30
CA ARG A 90 -25.68 10.35 -20.62
C ARG A 90 -26.22 10.11 -22.03
N ARG A 91 -25.38 9.70 -22.98
CA ARG A 91 -25.73 9.51 -24.40
C ARG A 91 -26.34 8.13 -24.65
N THR A 92 -25.89 7.13 -23.90
CA THR A 92 -26.36 5.74 -23.96
C THR A 92 -27.62 5.50 -23.13
N LEU A 93 -27.76 6.13 -21.96
CA LEU A 93 -29.01 6.11 -21.17
C LEU A 93 -30.18 6.71 -21.97
N ARG A 94 -29.96 7.80 -22.73
CA ARG A 94 -30.96 8.38 -23.64
C ARG A 94 -31.37 7.44 -24.78
N ARG A 95 -30.56 6.45 -25.12
CA ARG A 95 -30.82 5.44 -26.15
C ARG A 95 -31.34 4.11 -25.56
N GLY A 96 -31.56 4.03 -24.25
CA GLY A 96 -32.02 2.82 -23.57
C GLY A 96 -31.01 1.66 -23.56
N GLN A 97 -29.73 1.93 -23.81
CA GLN A 97 -28.68 0.90 -23.83
C GLN A 97 -27.95 0.86 -22.49
N GLY A 98 -27.93 -0.31 -21.85
CA GLY A 98 -27.26 -0.53 -20.57
C GLY A 98 -25.74 -0.50 -20.72
N LEU A 99 -25.08 0.51 -20.14
CA LEU A 99 -23.62 0.67 -20.16
C LEU A 99 -22.86 -0.42 -19.41
N LEU A 100 -23.52 -1.09 -18.47
CA LEU A 100 -22.89 -2.11 -17.65
C LEU A 100 -22.37 -3.29 -18.50
N LEU A 101 -23.06 -3.63 -19.60
CA LEU A 101 -22.60 -4.65 -20.56
C LEU A 101 -21.36 -4.20 -21.34
N VAL A 102 -21.30 -2.92 -21.71
CA VAL A 102 -20.14 -2.32 -22.40
C VAL A 102 -18.95 -2.22 -21.45
N PHE A 103 -19.20 -1.88 -20.19
CA PHE A 103 -18.19 -1.88 -19.14
C PHE A 103 -17.62 -3.29 -18.91
N ILE A 104 -18.47 -4.29 -18.68
CA ILE A 104 -18.02 -5.67 -18.43
C ILE A 104 -17.23 -6.20 -19.65
N SER A 105 -17.71 -6.02 -20.88
CA SER A 105 -16.95 -6.46 -22.07
C SER A 105 -15.58 -5.80 -22.14
N SER A 106 -15.51 -4.50 -21.96
CA SER A 106 -14.26 -3.77 -22.11
C SER A 106 -13.26 -4.13 -21.01
N VAL A 107 -13.72 -4.22 -19.76
CA VAL A 107 -12.89 -4.66 -18.64
C VAL A 107 -12.38 -6.09 -18.87
N THR A 108 -13.23 -7.02 -19.28
CA THR A 108 -12.83 -8.42 -19.49
C THR A 108 -11.90 -8.62 -20.68
N VAL A 109 -12.07 -7.87 -21.77
CA VAL A 109 -11.14 -7.88 -22.92
C VAL A 109 -9.78 -7.31 -22.51
N CYS A 110 -9.73 -6.12 -21.90
CA CYS A 110 -8.46 -5.51 -21.50
C CYS A 110 -7.75 -6.32 -20.41
N PHE A 111 -8.48 -6.73 -19.36
CA PHE A 111 -7.93 -7.48 -18.25
C PHE A 111 -7.49 -8.89 -18.68
N GLY A 112 -8.29 -9.57 -19.50
CA GLY A 112 -7.95 -10.88 -20.06
C GLY A 112 -6.72 -10.81 -20.97
N GLY A 113 -6.63 -9.79 -21.82
CA GLY A 113 -5.46 -9.55 -22.68
C GLY A 113 -4.18 -9.30 -21.86
N LEU A 114 -4.27 -8.46 -20.84
CA LEU A 114 -3.14 -8.16 -19.94
C LEU A 114 -2.71 -9.40 -19.14
N MET A 115 -3.65 -10.19 -18.62
CA MET A 115 -3.35 -11.45 -17.91
C MET A 115 -2.70 -12.50 -18.82
N ALA A 116 -3.07 -12.53 -20.10
CA ALA A 116 -2.48 -13.44 -21.07
C ALA A 116 -1.08 -13.01 -21.53
N TRP A 117 -0.83 -11.69 -21.63
CA TRP A 117 0.42 -11.09 -22.09
C TRP A 117 1.50 -11.05 -21.00
N ALA A 118 1.15 -10.61 -19.79
CA ALA A 118 2.08 -10.42 -18.67
C ALA A 118 1.57 -11.08 -17.38
N PRO A 119 1.52 -12.42 -17.30
CA PRO A 119 0.97 -13.13 -16.13
C PRO A 119 1.81 -12.93 -14.85
N GLN A 120 3.10 -12.63 -14.98
CA GLN A 120 4.04 -12.49 -13.87
C GLN A 120 3.72 -11.29 -12.97
N ASP A 121 3.19 -10.21 -13.55
CA ASP A 121 2.80 -9.01 -12.79
C ASP A 121 1.62 -9.31 -11.86
N PHE A 122 0.66 -10.13 -12.29
CA PHE A 122 -0.51 -10.48 -11.48
C PHE A 122 -0.22 -11.51 -10.38
N GLN A 123 0.77 -12.38 -10.58
CA GLN A 123 1.22 -13.34 -9.57
C GLN A 123 1.84 -12.63 -8.36
N ARG A 124 2.56 -11.51 -8.58
CA ARG A 124 3.20 -10.72 -7.52
C ARG A 124 2.20 -9.99 -6.63
N PHE A 125 1.09 -9.48 -7.18
CA PHE A 125 0.20 -8.56 -6.44
C PHE A 125 -1.01 -9.20 -5.76
N ALA A 126 -1.58 -10.32 -6.26
CA ALA A 126 -2.80 -10.87 -5.65
C ALA A 126 -3.08 -12.36 -5.95
N MET A 127 -2.57 -12.92 -7.05
CA MET A 127 -3.08 -14.17 -7.64
C MET A 127 -2.06 -15.33 -7.61
N ALA A 128 -1.16 -15.39 -6.62
CA ALA A 128 -0.20 -16.49 -6.48
C ALA A 128 -0.82 -17.90 -6.47
N PRO A 129 -1.99 -18.18 -5.83
CA PRO A 129 -2.57 -19.53 -5.87
C PRO A 129 -3.08 -19.94 -7.26
N LEU A 130 -3.30 -18.98 -8.17
CA LEU A 130 -3.66 -19.24 -9.57
C LEU A 130 -2.43 -19.43 -10.48
N GLY A 131 -1.22 -19.37 -9.92
CA GLY A 131 0.09 -19.39 -10.59
C GLY A 131 0.11 -19.91 -12.03
N PRO A 132 0.07 -21.24 -12.27
CA PRO A 132 0.17 -21.82 -13.61
C PRO A 132 -1.09 -21.64 -14.46
N TYR A 133 -2.25 -21.44 -13.84
CA TYR A 133 -3.55 -21.32 -14.51
C TYR A 133 -3.91 -19.88 -14.89
N LEU A 134 -3.16 -18.88 -14.42
CA LEU A 134 -3.48 -17.47 -14.61
C LEU A 134 -3.55 -17.07 -16.09
N ARG A 135 -2.66 -17.62 -16.92
CA ARG A 135 -2.67 -17.37 -18.37
C ARG A 135 -3.92 -17.94 -19.04
N LEU A 136 -4.35 -19.14 -18.64
CA LEU A 136 -5.56 -19.77 -19.15
C LEU A 136 -6.81 -19.00 -18.73
N VAL A 137 -6.85 -18.55 -17.47
CA VAL A 137 -7.94 -17.70 -16.96
C VAL A 137 -7.98 -16.36 -17.69
N GLY A 138 -6.82 -15.74 -17.99
CA GLY A 138 -6.73 -14.54 -18.81
C GLY A 138 -7.27 -14.73 -20.23
N ILE A 139 -6.91 -15.83 -20.89
CA ILE A 139 -7.44 -16.19 -22.22
C ILE A 139 -8.96 -16.39 -22.17
N LEU A 140 -9.48 -17.08 -21.14
CA LEU A 140 -10.92 -17.25 -20.95
C LEU A 140 -11.64 -15.91 -20.75
N PHE A 141 -11.08 -14.99 -19.97
CA PHE A 141 -11.61 -13.63 -19.81
C PHE A 141 -11.63 -12.87 -21.14
N PHE A 142 -10.55 -12.96 -21.93
CA PHE A 142 -10.46 -12.30 -23.22
C PHE A 142 -11.49 -12.85 -24.22
N MET A 143 -11.57 -14.18 -24.34
CA MET A 143 -12.49 -14.85 -25.28
C MET A 143 -13.96 -14.60 -24.93
N THR A 144 -14.31 -14.64 -23.65
CA THR A 144 -15.68 -14.36 -23.19
C THR A 144 -16.03 -12.88 -23.30
N GLY A 145 -15.06 -11.98 -23.06
CA GLY A 145 -15.19 -10.55 -23.32
C GLY A 145 -15.42 -10.25 -24.80
N ALA A 146 -14.64 -10.84 -25.70
CA ALA A 146 -14.82 -10.72 -27.13
C ALA A 146 -16.17 -11.29 -27.60
N LEU A 147 -16.59 -12.43 -27.04
CA LEU A 147 -17.92 -13.01 -27.29
C LEU A 147 -19.04 -12.06 -26.85
N LEU A 148 -18.89 -11.36 -25.72
CA LEU A 148 -19.83 -10.34 -25.26
C LEU A 148 -19.90 -9.16 -26.24
N VAL A 149 -18.74 -8.68 -26.74
CA VAL A 149 -18.68 -7.61 -27.76
C VAL A 149 -19.39 -8.04 -29.05
N VAL A 150 -19.11 -9.24 -29.55
CA VAL A 150 -19.74 -9.78 -30.77
C VAL A 150 -21.24 -10.00 -30.57
N GLY A 151 -21.66 -10.50 -29.40
CA GLY A 151 -23.06 -10.67 -29.04
C GLY A 151 -23.82 -9.34 -29.00
N LEU A 152 -23.20 -8.29 -28.44
CA LEU A 152 -23.75 -6.93 -28.42
C LEU A 152 -23.83 -6.33 -29.83
N TRP A 153 -22.79 -6.51 -30.64
CA TRP A 153 -22.72 -5.97 -32.01
C TRP A 153 -23.74 -6.63 -32.94
N ARG A 154 -23.85 -7.97 -32.90
CA ARG A 154 -24.79 -8.75 -33.70
C ARG A 154 -26.19 -8.86 -33.10
N LYS A 155 -26.43 -8.25 -31.92
CA LYS A 155 -27.71 -8.26 -31.18
C LYS A 155 -28.24 -9.67 -30.87
N HIS A 156 -27.36 -10.65 -30.67
CA HIS A 156 -27.76 -12.04 -30.35
C HIS A 156 -27.82 -12.26 -28.83
N PRO A 157 -29.01 -12.41 -28.23
CA PRO A 157 -29.17 -12.45 -26.77
C PRO A 157 -28.59 -13.72 -26.12
N LEU A 158 -28.48 -14.83 -26.86
CA LEU A 158 -27.94 -16.09 -26.35
C LEU A 158 -26.43 -15.99 -26.10
N PHE A 159 -25.67 -15.42 -27.05
CA PHE A 159 -24.22 -15.21 -26.89
C PHE A 159 -23.91 -14.27 -25.74
N CYS A 160 -24.70 -13.21 -25.56
CA CYS A 160 -24.55 -12.32 -24.41
C CYS A 160 -24.77 -13.03 -23.08
N ARG A 161 -25.79 -13.89 -22.98
CA ARG A 161 -26.08 -14.61 -21.73
C ARG A 161 -25.05 -15.66 -21.38
N LEU A 162 -24.58 -16.42 -22.37
CA LEU A 162 -23.51 -17.39 -22.18
C LEU A 162 -22.21 -16.67 -21.76
N ALA A 163 -21.85 -15.59 -22.44
CA ALA A 163 -20.69 -14.79 -22.07
C ALA A 163 -20.79 -14.24 -20.63
N LEU A 164 -21.95 -13.68 -20.24
CA LEU A 164 -22.17 -13.18 -18.88
C LEU A 164 -22.15 -14.28 -17.82
N GLY A 165 -22.73 -15.45 -18.10
CA GLY A 165 -22.71 -16.59 -17.18
C GLY A 165 -21.29 -17.08 -16.91
N VAL A 166 -20.51 -17.25 -17.98
CA VAL A 166 -19.09 -17.66 -17.85
C VAL A 166 -18.27 -16.56 -17.17
N GLN A 167 -18.48 -15.29 -17.50
CA GLN A 167 -17.81 -14.16 -16.82
C GLN A 167 -18.18 -14.09 -15.33
N GLY A 168 -19.44 -14.37 -14.97
CA GLY A 168 -19.87 -14.42 -13.58
C GLY A 168 -19.13 -15.49 -12.78
N LEU A 169 -18.93 -16.68 -13.35
CA LEU A 169 -18.13 -17.75 -12.75
C LEU A 169 -16.65 -17.39 -12.66
N LEU A 170 -16.09 -16.75 -13.69
CA LEU A 170 -14.70 -16.30 -13.68
C LEU A 170 -14.46 -15.23 -12.61
N PHE A 171 -15.37 -14.25 -12.45
CA PHE A 171 -15.30 -13.28 -11.37
C PHE A 171 -15.47 -13.92 -9.99
N LEU A 172 -16.35 -14.92 -9.85
CA LEU A 172 -16.49 -15.67 -8.60
C LEU A 172 -15.19 -16.41 -8.23
N ASN A 173 -14.56 -17.06 -9.20
CA ASN A 173 -13.27 -17.72 -9.02
C ASN A 173 -12.18 -16.73 -8.57
N MET A 174 -12.13 -15.55 -9.21
CA MET A 174 -11.23 -14.48 -8.77
C MET A 174 -11.53 -13.99 -7.35
N ALA A 175 -12.81 -13.89 -6.95
CA ALA A 175 -13.17 -13.53 -5.59
C ALA A 175 -12.64 -14.55 -4.57
N PHE A 176 -12.76 -15.84 -4.85
CA PHE A 176 -12.20 -16.91 -3.99
C PHE A 176 -10.68 -16.89 -3.93
N ALA A 177 -10.00 -16.72 -5.07
CA ALA A 177 -8.54 -16.68 -5.12
C ALA A 177 -7.95 -15.49 -4.34
N VAL A 178 -8.64 -14.36 -4.37
CA VAL A 178 -8.26 -13.15 -3.65
C VAL A 178 -8.64 -13.25 -2.16
N ALA A 179 -9.76 -13.90 -1.83
CA ALA A 179 -10.15 -14.20 -0.44
C ALA A 179 -9.13 -15.10 0.26
N ALA A 180 -8.56 -16.08 -0.44
CA ALA A 180 -7.51 -16.97 0.08
C ALA A 180 -6.23 -16.23 0.52
N ARG A 181 -6.03 -14.99 0.05
CA ARG A 181 -4.93 -14.10 0.46
C ARG A 181 -5.37 -12.95 1.38
N ALA A 182 -6.58 -13.01 1.92
CA ALA A 182 -7.14 -11.99 2.78
C ALA A 182 -7.16 -10.57 2.16
N ALA A 183 -7.26 -10.48 0.82
CA ALA A 183 -7.39 -9.21 0.10
C ALA A 183 -8.87 -8.85 -0.08
N TRP A 184 -9.47 -8.37 1.00
CA TRP A 184 -10.92 -8.14 1.12
C TRP A 184 -11.50 -7.15 0.11
N ALA A 185 -10.73 -6.13 -0.32
CA ALA A 185 -11.20 -5.15 -1.29
C ALA A 185 -11.41 -5.75 -2.69
N GLY A 186 -10.50 -6.64 -3.12
CA GLY A 186 -10.63 -7.36 -4.38
C GLY A 186 -11.76 -8.39 -4.34
N MET A 187 -11.93 -9.09 -3.21
CA MET A 187 -13.04 -10.03 -3.01
C MET A 187 -14.40 -9.33 -3.16
N GLY A 188 -14.59 -8.16 -2.54
CA GLY A 188 -15.83 -7.39 -2.63
C GLY A 188 -16.14 -6.95 -4.07
N LEU A 189 -15.14 -6.43 -4.79
CA LEU A 189 -15.30 -5.99 -6.18
C LEU A 189 -15.70 -7.15 -7.10
N TYR A 190 -14.97 -8.26 -7.04
CA TYR A 190 -15.25 -9.43 -7.89
C TYR A 190 -16.57 -10.11 -7.53
N SER A 191 -16.97 -10.13 -6.26
CA SER A 191 -18.28 -10.64 -5.84
C SER A 191 -19.43 -9.81 -6.40
N VAL A 192 -19.33 -8.47 -6.35
CA VAL A 192 -20.34 -7.58 -6.93
C VAL A 192 -20.41 -7.74 -8.45
N LEU A 193 -19.26 -7.85 -9.14
CA LEU A 193 -19.23 -8.09 -10.58
C LEU A 193 -19.83 -9.45 -10.96
N SER A 194 -19.54 -10.50 -10.18
CA SER A 194 -20.14 -11.82 -10.37
C SER A 194 -21.66 -11.79 -10.25
N LEU A 195 -22.16 -11.13 -9.20
CA LEU A 195 -23.59 -11.00 -8.93
C LEU A 195 -24.28 -10.15 -10.00
N ALA A 196 -23.65 -9.07 -10.46
CA ALA A 196 -24.13 -8.24 -11.56
C ALA A 196 -24.22 -9.04 -12.88
N CYS A 197 -23.21 -9.86 -13.18
CA CYS A 197 -23.23 -10.75 -14.35
C CYS A 197 -24.35 -11.79 -14.25
N GLY A 198 -24.53 -12.41 -13.08
CA GLY A 198 -25.61 -13.38 -12.84
C GLY A 198 -27.01 -12.78 -12.98
N LEU A 199 -27.22 -11.57 -12.43
CA LEU A 199 -28.47 -10.83 -12.59
C LEU A 199 -28.75 -10.48 -14.06
N LEU A 200 -27.74 -10.02 -14.79
CA LEU A 200 -27.91 -9.70 -16.22
C LEU A 200 -28.12 -10.94 -17.10
N ALA A 201 -27.55 -12.09 -16.73
CA ALA A 201 -27.75 -13.34 -17.46
C ALA A 201 -29.17 -13.90 -17.26
N THR A 202 -29.76 -13.70 -16.08
CA THR A 202 -31.05 -14.28 -15.67
C THR A 202 -32.25 -13.37 -15.99
N VAL A 203 -32.11 -12.05 -15.87
CA VAL A 203 -33.23 -11.12 -16.06
C VAL A 203 -33.56 -10.93 -17.54
N ARG A 204 -34.70 -11.49 -17.98
CA ARG A 204 -35.15 -11.51 -19.38
C ARG A 204 -35.76 -10.20 -19.87
N ARG A 205 -36.39 -9.43 -18.97
CA ARG A 205 -36.93 -8.07 -19.21
C ARG A 205 -36.85 -7.29 -17.91
N TRP A 206 -36.21 -6.13 -17.94
CA TRP A 206 -36.24 -5.21 -16.81
C TRP A 206 -37.64 -4.57 -16.76
N PRO A 207 -38.33 -4.62 -15.61
CA PRO A 207 -39.64 -3.99 -15.48
C PRO A 207 -39.50 -2.49 -15.74
N THR A 208 -40.33 -1.94 -16.64
CA THR A 208 -40.37 -0.50 -16.91
C THR A 208 -40.85 0.22 -15.65
N LEU A 209 -39.95 0.98 -15.02
CA LEU A 209 -40.11 1.56 -13.68
C LEU A 209 -40.92 2.87 -13.72
N SER A 210 -42.18 2.85 -14.20
CA SER A 210 -42.97 4.07 -14.44
C SER A 210 -44.13 4.34 -13.46
N GLY A 211 -44.35 3.50 -12.44
CA GLY A 211 -45.49 3.63 -11.51
C GLY A 211 -45.25 4.46 -10.23
N VAL A 212 -46.34 4.91 -9.59
CA VAL A 212 -46.34 5.64 -8.29
C VAL A 212 -45.72 4.81 -7.16
N ARG A 213 -45.96 3.49 -7.12
CA ARG A 213 -45.31 2.55 -6.18
C ARG A 213 -43.78 2.59 -6.28
N TRP A 214 -43.24 2.85 -7.47
CA TRP A 214 -41.80 3.00 -7.68
C TRP A 214 -41.27 4.34 -7.17
N ARG A 215 -42.04 5.44 -7.24
CA ARG A 215 -41.62 6.71 -6.64
C ARG A 215 -41.54 6.59 -5.11
N LEU A 216 -42.47 5.86 -4.50
CA LEU A 216 -42.47 5.58 -3.06
C LEU A 216 -41.33 4.65 -2.65
N PHE A 217 -41.10 3.56 -3.38
CA PHE A 217 -39.96 2.67 -3.14
C PHE A 217 -38.62 3.39 -3.34
N ARG A 218 -38.53 4.31 -4.31
CA ARG A 218 -37.36 5.19 -4.48
C ARG A 218 -37.15 6.07 -3.25
N GLY A 219 -38.17 6.77 -2.79
CA GLY A 219 -38.06 7.60 -1.58
C GLY A 219 -37.66 6.79 -0.34
N MET A 220 -38.22 5.59 -0.17
CA MET A 220 -37.96 4.73 0.97
C MET A 220 -36.57 4.07 0.92
N ALA A 221 -36.10 3.64 -0.26
CA ALA A 221 -34.75 3.13 -0.45
C ALA A 221 -33.68 4.22 -0.28
N LEU A 222 -33.98 5.46 -0.69
CA LEU A 222 -33.07 6.58 -0.50
C LEU A 222 -33.04 6.98 0.99
N ALA A 223 -34.19 7.01 1.65
CA ALA A 223 -34.29 7.25 3.10
C ALA A 223 -33.62 6.17 3.95
N SER A 224 -33.47 4.93 3.47
CA SER A 224 -32.73 3.88 4.19
C SER A 224 -31.24 3.87 3.85
N VAL A 225 -30.87 4.05 2.59
CA VAL A 225 -29.48 3.97 2.14
C VAL A 225 -28.68 5.21 2.51
N LEU A 226 -29.24 6.43 2.39
CA LEU A 226 -28.49 7.66 2.68
C LEU A 226 -28.00 7.73 4.14
N PRO A 227 -28.84 7.40 5.15
CA PRO A 227 -28.39 7.36 6.54
C PRO A 227 -27.36 6.28 6.79
N ILE A 228 -27.48 5.09 6.19
CA ILE A 228 -26.47 4.02 6.33
C ILE A 228 -25.13 4.47 5.73
N VAL A 229 -25.16 5.14 4.57
CA VAL A 229 -23.96 5.69 3.94
C VAL A 229 -23.37 6.84 4.76
N GLY A 230 -24.22 7.71 5.32
CA GLY A 230 -23.80 8.82 6.18
C GLY A 230 -23.20 8.34 7.50
N VAL A 231 -23.88 7.46 8.22
CA VAL A 231 -23.40 6.83 9.46
C VAL A 231 -22.14 6.01 9.18
N GLY A 232 -22.09 5.26 8.08
CA GLY A 232 -20.90 4.53 7.66
C GLY A 232 -19.71 5.44 7.37
N ALA A 233 -19.94 6.60 6.76
CA ALA A 233 -18.90 7.60 6.51
C ALA A 233 -18.37 8.22 7.81
N VAL A 234 -19.26 8.57 8.74
CA VAL A 234 -18.89 9.12 10.06
C VAL A 234 -18.16 8.08 10.89
N ALA A 235 -18.64 6.84 10.94
CA ALA A 235 -17.98 5.74 11.64
C ALA A 235 -16.59 5.46 11.06
N SER A 236 -16.46 5.46 9.74
CA SER A 236 -15.16 5.33 9.06
C SER A 236 -14.21 6.48 9.41
N TYR A 237 -14.70 7.72 9.43
CA TYR A 237 -13.92 8.89 9.82
C TYR A 237 -13.44 8.82 11.28
N LEU A 238 -14.31 8.44 12.20
CA LEU A 238 -13.97 8.29 13.62
C LEU A 238 -12.99 7.15 13.85
N ALA A 239 -13.18 6.01 13.18
CA ALA A 239 -12.27 4.87 13.25
C ALA A 239 -10.87 5.24 12.71
N GLN A 240 -10.79 5.96 11.59
CA GLN A 240 -9.51 6.46 11.07
C GLN A 240 -8.81 7.40 12.06
N LYS A 241 -9.55 8.32 12.67
CA LYS A 241 -8.99 9.26 13.65
C LYS A 241 -8.49 8.54 14.90
N ALA A 242 -9.22 7.54 15.37
CA ALA A 242 -8.81 6.71 16.50
C ALA A 242 -7.52 5.92 16.18
N LEU A 243 -7.46 5.28 15.00
CA LEU A 243 -6.27 4.56 14.53
C LEU A 243 -5.06 5.48 14.38
N GLU A 244 -5.23 6.70 13.87
CA GLU A 244 -4.15 7.68 13.75
C GLU A 244 -3.55 8.07 15.10
N VAL A 245 -4.41 8.27 16.11
CA VAL A 245 -3.97 8.58 17.47
C VAL A 245 -3.25 7.39 18.09
N GLU A 246 -3.79 6.19 17.93
CA GLU A 246 -3.18 4.96 18.45
C GLU A 246 -1.82 4.68 17.79
N LEU A 247 -1.71 4.83 16.47
CA LEU A 247 -0.46 4.65 15.73
C LEU A 247 0.60 5.68 16.15
N ARG A 248 0.21 6.95 16.35
CA ARG A 248 1.13 7.98 16.86
C ARG A 248 1.61 7.67 18.27
N ALA A 249 0.72 7.24 19.15
CA ALA A 249 1.07 6.86 20.52
C ALA A 249 2.05 5.66 20.53
N LYS A 250 1.77 4.61 19.74
CA LYS A 250 2.67 3.46 19.61
C LYS A 250 4.02 3.85 18.99
N ALA A 251 4.03 4.72 17.99
CA ALA A 251 5.27 5.22 17.40
C ALA A 251 6.10 6.03 18.40
N GLN A 252 5.46 6.91 19.17
CA GLN A 252 6.14 7.67 20.24
C GLN A 252 6.69 6.74 21.33
N GLN A 253 5.93 5.73 21.72
CA GLN A 253 6.37 4.76 22.71
C GLN A 253 7.56 3.93 22.21
N ALA A 254 7.52 3.47 20.95
CA ALA A 254 8.62 2.75 20.32
C ALA A 254 9.88 3.62 20.21
N VAL A 255 9.73 4.88 19.78
CA VAL A 255 10.85 5.84 19.75
C VAL A 255 11.42 6.06 21.15
N ALA A 256 10.56 6.27 22.15
CA ALA A 256 11.01 6.47 23.53
C ALA A 256 11.75 5.24 24.10
N SER A 257 11.30 4.02 23.78
CA SER A 257 11.99 2.80 24.20
C SER A 257 13.33 2.62 23.49
N GLU A 258 13.39 2.91 22.18
CA GLU A 258 14.64 2.84 21.41
C GLU A 258 15.64 3.90 21.88
N THR A 259 15.19 5.14 22.15
CA THR A 259 16.07 6.19 22.68
C THR A 259 16.59 5.83 24.06
N ALA A 260 15.74 5.30 24.95
CA ALA A 260 16.15 4.88 26.28
C ALA A 260 17.17 3.72 26.21
N TRP A 261 16.94 2.76 25.31
CA TRP A 261 17.87 1.66 25.09
C TRP A 261 19.22 2.14 24.54
N LEU A 262 19.22 3.06 23.56
CA LEU A 262 20.44 3.66 23.02
C LEU A 262 21.22 4.47 24.06
N GLU A 263 20.53 5.29 24.86
CA GLU A 263 21.13 6.07 25.94
C GLU A 263 21.75 5.16 26.99
N GLN A 264 21.03 4.13 27.44
CA GLN A 264 21.54 3.16 28.40
C GLN A 264 22.76 2.41 27.85
N THR A 265 22.71 1.97 26.59
CA THR A 265 23.80 1.26 25.93
C THR A 265 25.04 2.16 25.80
N ALA A 266 24.86 3.43 25.39
CA ALA A 266 25.94 4.40 25.29
C ALA A 266 26.55 4.74 26.66
N LEU A 267 25.74 4.85 27.72
CA LEU A 267 26.22 5.07 29.08
C LEU A 267 27.05 3.87 29.58
N ILE A 268 26.58 2.65 29.37
CA ILE A 268 27.34 1.44 29.75
C ILE A 268 28.64 1.37 28.97
N ALA A 269 28.62 1.56 27.64
CA ALA A 269 29.82 1.58 26.81
C ALA A 269 30.83 2.66 27.26
N SER A 270 30.35 3.88 27.54
CA SER A 270 31.21 4.99 27.98
C SER A 270 31.83 4.74 29.36
N SER A 271 31.08 4.14 30.28
CA SER A 271 31.59 3.81 31.62
C SER A 271 32.62 2.69 31.57
N LEU A 272 32.40 1.65 30.77
CA LEU A 272 33.37 0.58 30.54
C LEU A 272 34.67 1.11 29.93
N LEU A 273 34.59 1.95 28.89
CA LEU A 273 35.79 2.57 28.28
C LEU A 273 36.53 3.47 29.27
N ARG A 274 35.80 4.20 30.12
CA ARG A 274 36.41 5.05 31.15
C ARG A 274 37.14 4.23 32.19
N VAL A 275 36.55 3.13 32.67
CA VAL A 275 37.19 2.23 33.66
C VAL A 275 38.44 1.59 33.06
N GLN A 276 38.37 1.11 31.82
CA GLN A 276 39.51 0.49 31.14
C GLN A 276 40.63 1.49 30.83
N GLY A 277 40.28 2.70 30.38
CA GLY A 277 41.25 3.76 30.10
C GLY A 277 41.95 4.30 31.36
N GLN A 278 41.37 4.10 32.54
CA GLN A 278 41.94 4.50 33.83
C GLN A 278 42.57 3.35 34.61
N ASP A 279 42.52 2.12 34.09
CA ASP A 279 43.09 0.94 34.75
C ASP A 279 44.62 1.09 34.86
N PRO A 280 45.19 1.13 36.09
CA PRO A 280 46.63 1.24 36.28
C PRO A 280 47.41 0.11 35.61
N GLY A 281 46.83 -1.09 35.54
CA GLY A 281 47.44 -2.24 34.87
C GLY A 281 47.55 -2.03 33.36
N PHE A 282 46.48 -1.57 32.72
CA PHE A 282 46.50 -1.21 31.30
C PHE A 282 47.46 -0.05 31.01
N ILE A 283 47.49 0.99 31.84
CA ILE A 283 48.41 2.12 31.68
C ILE A 283 49.88 1.67 31.78
N ALA A 284 50.20 0.76 32.72
CA ALA A 284 51.54 0.21 32.85
C ALA A 284 51.96 -0.58 31.59
N LEU A 285 51.07 -1.42 31.05
CA LEU A 285 51.32 -2.17 29.81
C LEU A 285 51.59 -1.26 28.61
N VAL A 286 50.88 -0.13 28.52
CA VAL A 286 51.11 0.88 27.47
C VAL A 286 52.47 1.57 27.65
N ARG A 287 52.83 1.94 28.89
CA ARG A 287 54.13 2.59 29.20
C ARG A 287 55.33 1.67 28.98
N GLU A 288 55.17 0.39 29.28
CA GLU A 288 56.18 -0.65 29.07
C GLU A 288 56.30 -1.08 27.60
N GLY A 289 55.36 -0.64 26.74
CA GLY A 289 55.34 -1.01 25.32
C GLY A 289 54.99 -2.48 25.06
N ASN A 290 54.36 -3.16 26.01
CA ASN A 290 54.02 -4.57 25.89
C ASN A 290 52.82 -4.78 24.94
N ARG A 291 53.13 -5.01 23.66
CA ARG A 291 52.13 -5.16 22.59
C ARG A 291 51.19 -6.35 22.79
N GLU A 292 51.67 -7.47 23.30
CA GLU A 292 50.84 -8.66 23.54
C GLU A 292 49.83 -8.40 24.66
N GLY A 293 50.26 -7.75 25.75
CA GLY A 293 49.38 -7.35 26.85
C GLY A 293 48.32 -6.33 26.45
N MET A 294 48.71 -5.33 25.64
CA MET A 294 47.76 -4.36 25.07
C MET A 294 46.74 -5.04 24.15
N GLN A 295 47.16 -5.99 23.32
CA GLN A 295 46.27 -6.71 22.40
C GLN A 295 45.29 -7.61 23.13
N ALA A 296 45.74 -8.32 24.16
CA ALA A 296 44.86 -9.10 24.99
C ALA A 296 43.77 -8.22 25.63
N ARG A 297 44.11 -7.02 26.13
CA ARG A 297 43.11 -6.12 26.72
C ARG A 297 42.15 -5.51 25.72
N VAL A 298 42.63 -5.08 24.56
CA VAL A 298 41.77 -4.54 23.50
C VAL A 298 40.85 -5.63 22.92
N ALA A 299 41.31 -6.88 22.84
CA ALA A 299 40.49 -8.00 22.38
C ALA A 299 39.36 -8.39 23.35
N LEU A 300 39.53 -8.19 24.66
CA LEU A 300 38.48 -8.44 25.66
C LEU A 300 37.31 -7.45 25.51
N LEU A 301 37.59 -6.21 25.09
CA LEU A 301 36.54 -5.23 24.81
C LEU A 301 35.60 -5.70 23.70
N GLU A 302 36.11 -6.34 22.65
CA GLU A 302 35.28 -6.92 21.58
C GLU A 302 34.59 -8.20 22.04
N ASN A 303 35.35 -9.15 22.61
CA ASN A 303 34.86 -10.52 22.82
C ASN A 303 33.99 -10.71 24.07
N GLU A 304 34.23 -9.97 25.16
CA GLU A 304 33.52 -10.19 26.43
C GLU A 304 32.39 -9.18 26.68
N SER A 305 32.47 -7.98 26.10
CA SER A 305 31.45 -6.95 26.37
C SER A 305 30.18 -7.12 25.54
N GLY A 306 30.28 -7.64 24.30
CA GLY A 306 29.17 -7.67 23.34
C GLY A 306 28.62 -6.28 22.96
N LEU A 307 29.28 -5.20 23.39
CA LEU A 307 28.88 -3.81 23.17
C LEU A 307 29.69 -3.12 22.07
N PHE A 308 30.85 -3.69 21.70
CA PHE A 308 31.75 -3.15 20.70
C PHE A 308 31.97 -4.17 19.59
N ASP A 309 31.70 -3.77 18.35
CA ASP A 309 32.00 -4.59 17.17
C ASP A 309 33.51 -4.60 16.85
N ALA A 310 34.25 -3.58 17.29
CA ALA A 310 35.70 -3.46 17.15
C ALA A 310 36.26 -2.40 18.12
N ALA A 311 37.52 -2.58 18.53
CA ALA A 311 38.25 -1.66 19.40
C ALA A 311 39.66 -1.39 18.86
N TRP A 312 40.11 -0.14 18.98
CA TRP A 312 41.45 0.31 18.57
C TRP A 312 42.12 1.10 19.69
N LEU A 313 43.41 0.87 19.87
CA LEU A 313 44.30 1.70 20.67
C LEU A 313 45.18 2.51 19.70
N LEU A 314 45.11 3.84 19.82
CA LEU A 314 45.81 4.78 18.94
C LEU A 314 46.88 5.54 19.74
N ASP A 315 47.93 5.98 19.05
CA ASP A 315 48.89 6.94 19.61
C ASP A 315 48.42 8.39 19.49
N ASP A 316 49.26 9.33 19.96
CA ASP A 316 49.00 10.77 19.94
C ASP A 316 48.98 11.38 18.53
N VAL A 317 49.56 10.69 17.55
CA VAL A 317 49.57 11.06 16.12
C VAL A 317 48.42 10.38 15.35
N GLY A 318 47.68 9.49 16.00
CA GLY A 318 46.53 8.78 15.45
C GLY A 318 46.88 7.50 14.70
N ASP A 319 48.12 7.01 14.81
CA ASP A 319 48.52 5.70 14.30
C ASP A 319 48.01 4.58 15.21
N THR A 320 47.66 3.45 14.59
CA THR A 320 47.15 2.29 15.32
C THR A 320 48.28 1.57 16.04
N LEU A 321 48.25 1.57 17.37
CA LEU A 321 49.17 0.77 18.20
C LEU A 321 48.73 -0.69 18.23
N VAL A 322 47.45 -0.93 18.53
CA VAL A 322 46.85 -2.27 18.65
C VAL A 322 45.37 -2.22 18.28
N PHE A 323 44.81 -3.33 17.80
CA PHE A 323 43.40 -3.46 17.41
C PHE A 323 42.83 -4.80 17.85
N SER A 324 41.52 -4.85 18.08
CA SER A 324 40.76 -6.08 18.30
C SER A 324 40.45 -6.75 16.95
N GLY A 325 40.22 -8.07 16.94
CA GLY A 325 40.25 -8.92 15.75
C GLY A 325 39.17 -8.66 14.67
N ARG A 326 39.17 -9.55 13.66
CA ARG A 326 38.42 -9.54 12.37
C ARG A 326 38.60 -8.35 11.42
N SER A 327 39.03 -7.17 11.87
CA SER A 327 39.30 -6.05 10.96
C SER A 327 40.68 -6.16 10.28
N VAL A 328 40.70 -6.35 8.95
CA VAL A 328 41.92 -6.66 8.15
C VAL A 328 42.91 -5.47 8.03
N ARG A 329 42.60 -4.29 8.56
CA ARG A 329 43.43 -3.08 8.40
C ARG A 329 44.15 -2.68 9.69
N ALA A 330 45.22 -3.42 9.98
CA ALA A 330 46.12 -3.25 11.12
C ALA A 330 46.93 -1.93 11.17
N LYS A 331 46.80 -1.02 10.18
CA LYS A 331 47.66 0.19 10.03
C LYS A 331 46.91 1.36 9.38
N ALA A 332 45.77 1.75 9.93
CA ALA A 332 45.11 3.00 9.52
C ALA A 332 45.55 4.15 10.44
N ASN A 333 45.74 5.34 9.88
CA ASN A 333 45.91 6.56 10.65
C ASN A 333 44.55 7.28 10.77
N PHE A 334 44.18 7.64 11.99
CA PHE A 334 42.89 8.22 12.35
C PHE A 334 42.94 9.73 12.65
N ALA A 335 44.09 10.39 12.47
CA ALA A 335 44.28 11.82 12.79
C ALA A 335 43.28 12.76 12.08
N HIS A 336 42.82 12.36 10.89
CA HIS A 336 41.87 13.11 10.07
C HIS A 336 40.40 12.90 10.50
N ARG A 337 40.12 11.97 11.43
CA ARG A 337 38.75 11.67 11.87
C ARG A 337 38.34 12.64 12.98
N ALA A 338 37.11 13.17 12.87
CA ALA A 338 36.57 14.13 13.84
C ALA A 338 36.57 13.58 15.28
N TYR A 339 36.19 12.31 15.46
CA TYR A 339 36.15 11.69 16.80
C TYR A 339 37.53 11.58 17.47
N PHE A 340 38.61 11.45 16.70
CA PHE A 340 39.97 11.42 17.24
C PHE A 340 40.40 12.81 17.70
N GLN A 341 40.12 13.84 16.89
CA GLN A 341 40.41 15.23 17.24
C GLN A 341 39.58 15.71 18.44
N ASP A 342 38.33 15.26 18.54
CA ASP A 342 37.45 15.56 19.67
C ASP A 342 37.95 14.86 20.94
N ALA A 343 38.38 13.60 20.85
CA ALA A 343 38.96 12.87 21.98
C ALA A 343 40.23 13.52 22.53
N LEU A 344 41.13 14.02 21.66
CA LEU A 344 42.34 14.74 22.09
C LEU A 344 42.02 16.04 22.84
N LYS A 345 40.92 16.72 22.49
CA LYS A 345 40.46 17.94 23.16
C LYS A 345 39.67 17.65 24.45
N GLY A 346 39.03 16.48 24.53
CA GLY A 346 38.12 16.06 25.61
C GLY A 346 38.79 15.63 26.91
N GLY A 347 40.12 15.53 26.95
CA GLY A 347 40.86 15.13 28.16
C GLY A 347 40.47 13.74 28.65
N ALA A 348 40.05 13.62 29.91
CA ALA A 348 39.70 12.33 30.55
C ALA A 348 38.23 11.90 30.34
N GLN A 349 37.47 12.60 29.50
CA GLN A 349 36.06 12.27 29.24
C GLN A 349 35.93 11.36 28.01
N VAL A 350 35.08 10.33 28.12
CA VAL A 350 34.72 9.49 26.97
C VAL A 350 33.65 10.21 26.16
N LEU A 351 33.96 10.52 24.90
CA LEU A 351 33.07 11.25 24.00
C LEU A 351 32.39 10.30 23.02
N LEU A 352 31.09 10.51 22.78
CA LEU A 352 30.34 9.81 21.75
C LEU A 352 30.39 10.63 20.44
N SER A 353 30.88 10.00 19.37
CA SER A 353 30.92 10.63 18.05
C SER A 353 29.55 10.65 17.38
N ARG A 354 29.38 11.56 16.41
CA ARG A 354 28.24 11.49 15.49
C ARG A 354 28.37 10.25 14.59
N PRO A 355 27.24 9.67 14.12
CA PRO A 355 27.29 8.56 13.18
C PRO A 355 28.19 8.89 11.98
N PHE A 356 29.13 7.99 11.70
CA PHE A 356 30.06 8.13 10.59
C PHE A 356 30.08 6.83 9.78
N LEU A 357 30.49 6.93 8.52
CA LEU A 357 30.73 5.74 7.70
C LEU A 357 31.94 5.01 8.26
N GLY A 358 31.66 3.88 8.92
CA GLY A 358 32.66 2.92 9.36
C GLY A 358 33.43 2.37 8.16
N PHE A 359 34.65 1.89 8.41
CA PHE A 359 35.48 1.26 7.38
C PHE A 359 34.97 -0.16 6.98
N LEU A 360 33.86 -0.63 7.56
CA LEU A 360 33.17 -1.88 7.27
C LEU A 360 32.11 -1.72 6.15
N GLY A 361 32.50 -1.04 5.06
CA GLY A 361 31.75 -0.93 3.82
C GLY A 361 32.56 -1.48 2.66
#